data_AF-A0A9E2UXY4-F1
#
_entry.id   AF-A0A9E2UXY4-F1
#
_cell.length_a   1.000
_cell.length_b   1.000
_cell.length_c   1.000
_cell.angle_alpha   90.00
_cell.angle_beta   90.00
_cell.angle_gamma   90.00
#
_symmetry.space_group_name_H-M   'P 1'
#
loop_
_entity.id
_entity.type
_entity.pdbx_description
1 polymer ?
#
loop_
_entity_poly.entity_id
_entity_poly.type
_entity_poly.pdbx_seq_one_letter_code
_entity_poly.pdbx_strand_id
1 'polypeptide(L)'
;MLGISKIKKKPQLIIVGYFWNDLANDFCFPDLTVVDGFLVESAKYKDPKTNQLSKDQLEKRYTLRDRWFSGAYPLSFGEMIRYYLDQHLIVMNLINDAFVGIFPRKNFVCTKPSEFLVFEDETKNWDIWERHLRNLTAFKDLAALNQANLLVVLIPTNTQVYPFLVEHQGIDLERPNQILGRFLKAQGIDYLDLLPLMKTYADLTPRPSLNPDRDLYWRYNSHWSIRGEHLVGLLVSRHILEHRLVEVPEGATRLKTIEEKLTDWR
;
A
#
# COMPACT_ATOMS: atom_id res chain seq x y z
N MET A 1 -20.09 -4.33 -6.46
CA MET A 1 -20.73 -3.72 -5.27
C MET A 1 -21.58 -4.77 -4.53
N LEU A 2 -21.02 -5.58 -3.62
CA LEU A 2 -21.76 -6.74 -3.06
C LEU A 2 -21.59 -7.00 -1.54
N GLY A 3 -20.91 -6.13 -0.78
CA GLY A 3 -20.68 -6.34 0.66
C GLY A 3 -21.62 -5.56 1.59
N ILE A 4 -21.79 -4.26 1.36
CA ILE A 4 -22.38 -3.35 2.36
C ILE A 4 -23.91 -3.47 2.48
N SER A 5 -24.61 -3.84 1.41
CA SER A 5 -26.07 -4.03 1.46
C SER A 5 -26.50 -5.22 2.33
N LYS A 6 -25.57 -6.11 2.70
CA LYS A 6 -25.84 -7.30 3.53
C LYS A 6 -25.59 -7.05 5.02
N ILE A 7 -25.06 -5.89 5.40
CA ILE A 7 -24.73 -5.59 6.80
C ILE A 7 -25.99 -5.07 7.52
N LYS A 8 -26.35 -5.68 8.66
CA LYS A 8 -27.53 -5.28 9.45
C LYS A 8 -27.45 -3.84 9.98
N LYS A 9 -26.24 -3.36 10.22
CA LYS A 9 -25.97 -1.99 10.69
C LYS A 9 -25.18 -1.27 9.61
N LYS A 10 -25.72 -0.16 9.11
CA LYS A 10 -25.01 0.70 8.16
C LYS A 10 -23.86 1.42 8.86
N PRO A 11 -22.70 1.59 8.19
CA PRO A 11 -21.60 2.37 8.75
C PRO A 11 -21.99 3.85 8.86
N GLN A 12 -21.52 4.54 9.89
CA GLN A 12 -21.63 6.01 10.00
C GLN A 12 -20.43 6.74 9.36
N LEU A 13 -19.29 6.04 9.26
CA LEU A 13 -18.05 6.55 8.70
C LEU A 13 -17.39 5.42 7.89
N ILE A 14 -16.95 5.74 6.68
CA ILE A 14 -16.09 4.89 5.84
C ILE A 14 -14.71 5.55 5.83
N ILE A 15 -13.68 4.78 6.19
CA ILE A 15 -12.29 5.24 6.16
C ILE A 15 -11.57 4.46 5.06
N VAL A 16 -10.94 5.19 4.13
CA VAL A 16 -10.12 4.61 3.06
C VAL A 16 -8.66 4.99 3.32
N GLY A 17 -7.84 4.02 3.71
CA GLY A 17 -6.39 4.22 3.73
C GLY A 17 -5.85 4.12 2.32
N TYR A 18 -5.22 5.19 1.84
CA TYR A 18 -4.69 5.29 0.50
C TYR A 18 -3.17 5.20 0.53
N PHE A 19 -2.62 4.20 -0.15
CA PHE A 19 -1.18 4.03 -0.33
C PHE A 19 -0.78 4.40 -1.76
N TRP A 20 0.43 4.93 -1.93
CA TRP A 20 0.97 5.27 -3.24
C TRP A 20 0.88 4.13 -4.27
N ASN A 21 1.14 2.87 -3.87
CA ASN A 21 1.09 1.72 -4.76
C ASN A 21 -0.34 1.39 -5.23
N ASP A 22 -1.39 1.98 -4.65
CA ASP A 22 -2.77 1.78 -5.08
C ASP A 22 -3.00 2.22 -6.52
N LEU A 23 -2.35 3.29 -6.99
CA LEU A 23 -2.42 3.71 -8.40
C LEU A 23 -1.91 2.60 -9.33
N ALA A 24 -0.77 2.01 -8.99
CA ALA A 24 -0.17 0.92 -9.76
C ALA A 24 -1.01 -0.35 -9.67
N ASN A 25 -1.54 -0.67 -8.48
CA ASN A 25 -2.39 -1.83 -8.26
C ASN A 25 -3.70 -1.71 -9.07
N ASP A 26 -4.35 -0.55 -9.03
CA ASP A 26 -5.54 -0.24 -9.82
C ASP A 26 -5.26 -0.29 -11.31
N PHE A 27 -4.08 0.20 -11.72
CA PHE A 27 -3.66 0.10 -13.11
C PHE A 27 -3.55 -1.35 -13.56
N CYS A 28 -2.89 -2.16 -12.73
CA CYS A 28 -2.64 -3.56 -12.96
C CYS A 28 -3.83 -4.46 -12.65
N PHE A 29 -4.96 -3.96 -12.11
CA PHE A 29 -6.08 -4.80 -11.68
C PHE A 29 -6.87 -5.44 -12.85
N PRO A 30 -7.32 -6.70 -12.72
CA PRO A 30 -6.84 -7.68 -11.74
C PRO A 30 -5.38 -8.00 -12.03
N ASP A 31 -4.51 -8.02 -11.03
CA ASP A 31 -3.05 -8.25 -11.14
C ASP A 31 -2.70 -9.74 -11.29
N LEU A 32 -3.61 -10.59 -10.84
CA LEU A 32 -3.55 -12.04 -10.92
C LEU A 32 -4.77 -12.59 -11.67
N THR A 33 -4.58 -13.71 -12.35
CA THR A 33 -5.66 -14.48 -12.99
C THR A 33 -5.41 -15.98 -12.85
N VAL A 34 -6.37 -16.82 -13.22
CA VAL A 34 -6.24 -18.28 -13.14
C VAL A 34 -6.24 -18.88 -14.55
N VAL A 35 -5.22 -19.69 -14.85
CA VAL A 35 -5.06 -20.41 -16.12
C VAL A 35 -4.82 -21.88 -15.79
N ASP A 36 -5.67 -22.78 -16.29
CA ASP A 36 -5.59 -24.22 -16.03
C ASP A 36 -5.47 -24.60 -14.53
N GLY A 37 -6.10 -23.82 -13.65
CA GLY A 37 -6.05 -24.04 -12.19
C GLY A 37 -4.86 -23.42 -11.46
N PHE A 38 -3.98 -22.72 -12.16
CA PHE A 38 -2.81 -22.05 -11.57
C PHE A 38 -2.99 -20.53 -11.53
N LEU A 39 -2.54 -19.90 -10.43
CA LEU A 39 -2.55 -18.45 -10.25
C LEU A 39 -1.34 -17.81 -10.97
N VAL A 40 -1.60 -16.85 -11.85
CA VAL A 40 -0.58 -16.22 -12.71
C VAL A 40 -0.70 -14.71 -12.70
N GLU A 41 0.43 -14.01 -12.81
CA GLU A 41 0.46 -12.55 -12.98
C GLU A 41 -0.16 -12.15 -14.32
N SER A 42 -1.32 -11.52 -14.27
CA SER A 42 -2.06 -11.09 -15.45
C SER A 42 -1.36 -9.96 -16.20
N ALA A 43 -0.59 -9.12 -15.49
CA ALA A 43 0.02 -7.91 -16.02
C ALA A 43 0.97 -8.20 -17.19
N LYS A 44 1.64 -9.36 -17.18
CA LYS A 44 2.54 -9.83 -18.26
C LYS A 44 1.81 -10.12 -19.59
N TYR A 45 0.48 -10.24 -19.54
CA TYR A 45 -0.36 -10.69 -20.65
C TYR A 45 -1.45 -9.67 -21.01
N LYS A 46 -1.39 -8.47 -20.42
CA LYS A 46 -2.27 -7.37 -20.81
C LYS A 46 -1.69 -6.63 -22.01
N ASP A 47 -2.56 -6.28 -22.94
CA ASP A 47 -2.21 -5.36 -24.01
C ASP A 47 -1.92 -3.98 -23.39
N PRO A 48 -0.74 -3.38 -23.61
CA PRO A 48 -0.37 -2.11 -23.00
C PRO A 48 -1.24 -0.92 -23.43
N LYS A 49 -1.96 -1.02 -24.56
CA LYS A 49 -2.85 0.04 -25.06
C LYS A 49 -4.26 -0.08 -24.53
N THR A 50 -4.78 -1.30 -24.38
CA THR A 50 -6.18 -1.53 -23.98
C THR A 50 -6.32 -1.97 -22.51
N ASN A 51 -5.21 -2.34 -21.88
CA ASN A 51 -5.15 -2.98 -20.56
C ASN A 51 -6.02 -4.25 -20.45
N GLN A 52 -6.41 -4.85 -21.59
CA GLN A 52 -7.20 -6.07 -21.62
C GLN A 52 -6.28 -7.28 -21.67
N LEU A 53 -6.66 -8.32 -20.94
CA LEU A 53 -5.95 -9.60 -20.96
C LEU A 53 -6.11 -10.25 -22.34
N SER A 54 -5.00 -10.47 -23.04
CA SER A 54 -5.03 -11.25 -24.28
C SER A 54 -4.98 -12.73 -23.95
N LYS A 55 -6.14 -13.42 -24.02
CA LYS A 55 -6.22 -14.87 -23.78
C LYS A 55 -5.32 -15.66 -24.72
N ASP A 56 -5.23 -15.26 -25.99
CA ASP A 56 -4.37 -15.95 -26.97
C ASP A 56 -2.88 -15.80 -26.64
N GLN A 57 -2.44 -14.64 -26.13
CA GLN A 57 -1.06 -14.47 -25.70
C GLN A 57 -0.78 -15.20 -24.38
N LEU A 58 -1.75 -15.20 -23.47
CA LEU A 58 -1.72 -15.97 -22.24
C LEU A 58 -1.51 -17.45 -22.58
N GLU A 59 -2.40 -18.08 -23.34
CA GLU A 59 -2.30 -19.50 -23.71
C GLU A 59 -1.03 -19.85 -24.50
N LYS A 60 -0.54 -18.96 -25.37
CA LYS A 60 0.68 -19.19 -26.17
C LYS A 60 1.99 -18.98 -25.42
N ARG A 61 2.03 -18.03 -24.48
CA ARG A 61 3.23 -17.69 -23.70
C ARG A 61 3.25 -18.33 -22.32
N TYR A 62 2.17 -18.97 -21.91
CA TYR A 62 2.08 -19.71 -20.67
C TYR A 62 2.92 -20.99 -20.77
N THR A 63 4.14 -20.93 -20.23
CA THR A 63 5.07 -22.05 -20.28
C THR A 63 4.87 -22.98 -19.08
N LEU A 64 5.35 -24.23 -19.19
CA LEU A 64 5.47 -25.15 -18.05
C LEU A 64 6.23 -24.51 -16.86
N ARG A 65 7.12 -23.56 -17.12
CA ARG A 65 7.83 -22.81 -16.08
C ARG A 65 6.89 -21.89 -15.29
N ASP A 66 5.91 -21.27 -15.95
CA ASP A 66 4.92 -20.39 -15.30
C ASP A 66 3.88 -21.20 -14.49
N ARG A 67 3.64 -22.47 -14.85
CA ARG A 67 2.79 -23.41 -14.06
C ARG A 67 3.41 -23.77 -12.72
N TRP A 68 4.72 -23.96 -12.69
CA TRP A 68 5.43 -24.47 -11.51
C TRP A 68 5.89 -23.34 -10.57
N PHE A 69 5.97 -22.10 -11.06
CA PHE A 69 6.56 -20.99 -10.32
C PHE A 69 5.77 -19.71 -10.59
N SER A 70 4.97 -19.28 -9.62
CA SER A 70 4.23 -18.03 -9.66
C SER A 70 5.17 -16.83 -9.53
N GLY A 71 5.65 -16.35 -10.69
CA GLY A 71 5.70 -14.92 -11.03
C GLY A 71 6.76 -14.02 -10.39
N ALA A 72 7.00 -14.10 -9.08
CA ALA A 72 7.61 -12.97 -8.38
C ALA A 72 9.14 -12.91 -8.43
N TYR A 73 9.83 -14.04 -8.71
CA TYR A 73 11.30 -14.09 -8.63
C TYR A 73 11.93 -14.95 -9.73
N PRO A 74 12.93 -14.44 -10.47
CA PRO A 74 13.76 -15.28 -11.33
C PRO A 74 14.68 -16.14 -10.43
N LEU A 75 14.20 -17.29 -9.99
CA LEU A 75 15.01 -18.27 -9.27
C LEU A 75 16.00 -18.94 -10.24
N SER A 76 17.25 -19.09 -9.82
CA SER A 76 18.21 -19.96 -10.50
C SER A 76 17.75 -21.43 -10.43
N PHE A 77 18.28 -22.30 -11.29
CA PHE A 77 17.86 -23.71 -11.34
C PHE A 77 17.97 -24.44 -9.99
N GLY A 78 19.02 -24.17 -9.21
CA GLY A 78 19.16 -24.73 -7.87
C GLY A 78 18.12 -24.20 -6.88
N GLU A 79 17.81 -22.90 -6.93
CA GLU A 79 16.77 -22.29 -6.11
C GLU A 79 15.37 -22.78 -6.49
N MET A 80 15.14 -23.07 -7.77
CA MET A 80 13.89 -23.65 -8.28
C MET A 80 13.64 -25.04 -7.71
N ILE A 81 14.65 -25.93 -7.77
CA ILE A 81 14.56 -27.28 -7.18
C ILE A 81 14.30 -27.16 -5.68
N ARG A 82 15.05 -26.30 -4.99
CA ARG A 82 14.90 -26.11 -3.54
C ARG A 82 13.51 -25.63 -3.16
N TYR A 83 12.96 -24.63 -3.85
CA TYR A 83 11.62 -24.11 -3.59
C TYR A 83 10.53 -25.17 -3.75
N TYR A 84 10.62 -25.98 -4.81
CA TYR A 84 9.70 -27.10 -5.01
C TYR A 84 9.81 -28.13 -3.88
N LEU A 85 11.03 -28.51 -3.48
CA LEU A 85 11.24 -29.45 -2.39
C LEU A 85 10.73 -28.88 -1.05
N ASP A 86 10.90 -27.58 -0.77
CA ASP A 86 10.38 -26.93 0.44
C ASP A 86 8.83 -26.99 0.51
N GLN A 87 8.14 -26.84 -0.63
CA GLN A 87 6.67 -26.88 -0.70
C GLN A 87 6.10 -28.31 -0.61
N HIS A 88 6.84 -29.31 -1.07
CA HIS A 88 6.32 -30.68 -1.23
C HIS A 88 6.96 -31.73 -0.30
N LEU A 89 8.05 -31.41 0.41
CA LEU A 89 8.71 -32.32 1.35
C LEU A 89 8.85 -31.67 2.73
N ILE A 90 8.06 -32.17 3.68
CA ILE A 90 8.13 -31.79 5.12
C ILE A 90 9.54 -31.92 5.69
N VAL A 91 10.33 -32.87 5.21
CA VAL A 91 11.72 -33.09 5.63
C VAL A 91 12.62 -31.89 5.29
N MET A 92 12.37 -31.20 4.17
CA MET A 92 13.15 -30.01 3.83
C MET A 92 12.83 -28.82 4.73
N ASN A 93 11.60 -28.70 5.23
CA ASN A 93 11.25 -27.70 6.23
C ASN A 93 11.99 -27.94 7.55
N LEU A 94 12.09 -29.20 8.00
CA LEU A 94 12.88 -29.57 9.18
C LEU A 94 14.38 -29.34 9.03
N ILE A 95 14.94 -29.61 7.84
CA ILE A 95 16.36 -29.37 7.55
C ILE A 95 16.63 -27.87 7.44
N ASN A 96 15.78 -27.11 6.76
CA ASN A 96 15.97 -25.66 6.62
C ASN A 96 16.00 -24.98 7.99
N ASP A 97 15.12 -25.36 8.93
CA ASP A 97 15.09 -24.82 10.29
C ASP A 97 16.39 -25.09 11.06
N ALA A 98 17.01 -26.25 10.86
CA ALA A 98 18.29 -26.60 11.49
C ALA A 98 19.50 -25.83 10.89
N PHE A 99 19.39 -25.33 9.66
CA PHE A 99 20.50 -24.72 8.91
C PHE A 99 20.31 -23.23 8.59
N VAL A 100 19.29 -22.56 9.15
CA VAL A 100 19.02 -21.11 8.95
C VAL A 100 20.23 -20.21 9.25
N GLY A 101 21.15 -20.64 10.12
CA GLY A 101 22.37 -19.91 10.46
C GLY A 101 23.57 -20.13 9.53
N ILE A 102 23.55 -21.16 8.68
CA ILE A 102 24.70 -21.57 7.85
C ILE A 102 24.52 -21.13 6.40
N PHE A 103 23.28 -21.05 5.92
CA PHE A 103 23.01 -20.56 4.57
C PHE A 103 22.80 -19.03 4.57
N PRO A 104 23.35 -18.33 3.57
CA PRO A 104 23.10 -16.90 3.42
C PRO A 104 21.59 -16.66 3.37
N ARG A 105 21.12 -15.69 4.16
CA ARG A 105 19.73 -15.26 4.13
C ARG A 105 19.34 -14.97 2.68
N LYS A 106 18.15 -15.42 2.28
CA LYS A 106 17.56 -15.10 0.99
C LYS A 106 17.61 -13.58 0.82
N ASN A 107 18.44 -13.10 -0.08
CA ASN A 107 18.41 -11.71 -0.51
C ASN A 107 17.18 -11.58 -1.40
N PHE A 108 16.05 -11.23 -0.79
CA PHE A 108 14.88 -10.78 -1.53
C PHE A 108 15.25 -9.43 -2.15
N VAL A 109 15.82 -9.46 -3.35
CA VAL A 109 15.91 -8.28 -4.19
C VAL A 109 14.48 -8.07 -4.67
N CYS A 110 13.75 -7.16 -4.02
CA CYS A 110 12.50 -6.64 -4.55
C CYS A 110 12.85 -6.00 -5.90
N THR A 111 12.49 -6.68 -6.98
CA THR A 111 12.68 -6.20 -8.34
C THR A 111 11.97 -4.86 -8.46
N LYS A 112 12.70 -3.81 -8.90
CA LYS A 112 12.23 -2.42 -9.04
C LYS A 112 10.75 -2.39 -9.45
N PRO A 113 9.81 -2.11 -8.53
CA PRO A 113 8.42 -2.40 -8.82
C PRO A 113 7.82 -1.24 -9.63
N SER A 114 6.61 -1.47 -10.10
CA SER A 114 5.63 -0.49 -10.58
C SER A 114 5.44 0.76 -9.68
N GLU A 115 6.09 0.78 -8.51
CA GLU A 115 6.29 1.88 -7.58
C GLU A 115 6.61 3.23 -8.23
N PHE A 116 7.35 3.28 -9.34
CA PHE A 116 7.69 4.56 -9.99
C PHE A 116 6.54 5.21 -10.78
N LEU A 117 5.47 4.48 -11.14
CA LEU A 117 4.37 5.04 -11.96
C LEU A 117 3.75 6.30 -11.35
N VAL A 118 3.71 6.35 -10.02
CA VAL A 118 3.16 7.45 -9.22
C VAL A 118 4.05 8.69 -9.25
N PHE A 119 5.35 8.49 -9.47
CA PHE A 119 6.38 9.53 -9.47
C PHE A 119 6.86 9.91 -10.88
N GLU A 120 6.40 9.20 -11.91
CA GLU A 120 6.62 9.53 -13.31
C GLU A 120 5.84 10.79 -13.75
N ASP A 121 6.18 11.32 -14.92
CA ASP A 121 5.56 12.53 -15.48
C ASP A 121 4.04 12.36 -15.69
N GLU A 122 3.21 13.15 -14.99
CA GLU A 122 1.74 13.17 -15.12
C GLU A 122 1.27 13.24 -16.57
N THR A 123 1.98 13.97 -17.43
CA THR A 123 1.54 14.16 -18.82
C THR A 123 1.57 12.87 -19.63
N LYS A 124 2.38 11.89 -19.21
CA LYS A 124 2.50 10.60 -19.89
C LYS A 124 1.49 9.56 -19.39
N ASN A 125 1.03 9.71 -18.13
CA ASN A 125 0.24 8.70 -17.44
C ASN A 125 -1.15 9.23 -16.97
N TRP A 126 -1.63 10.34 -17.54
CA TRP A 126 -2.87 10.98 -17.05
C TRP A 126 -4.11 10.07 -17.14
N ASP A 127 -4.24 9.26 -18.19
CA ASP A 127 -5.36 8.31 -18.32
C ASP A 127 -5.42 7.30 -17.16
N ILE A 128 -4.25 6.93 -16.63
CA ILE A 128 -4.13 6.03 -15.46
C ILE A 128 -4.63 6.75 -14.22
N TRP A 129 -4.17 7.98 -14.01
CA TRP A 129 -4.63 8.84 -12.93
C TRP A 129 -6.15 9.07 -13.01
N GLU A 130 -6.69 9.43 -14.17
CA GLU A 130 -8.12 9.69 -14.32
C GLU A 130 -8.97 8.44 -14.00
N ARG A 131 -8.55 7.26 -14.46
CA ARG A 131 -9.23 6.00 -14.11
C ARG A 131 -9.17 5.74 -12.61
N HIS A 132 -8.01 5.95 -12.01
CA HIS A 132 -7.82 5.74 -10.58
C HIS A 132 -8.63 6.72 -9.72
N LEU A 133 -8.64 8.00 -10.08
CA LEU A 133 -9.43 9.03 -9.39
C LEU A 133 -10.94 8.75 -9.48
N ARG A 134 -11.42 8.13 -10.57
CA ARG A 134 -12.81 7.64 -10.67
C ARG A 134 -13.13 6.56 -9.63
N ASN A 135 -12.17 5.70 -9.26
CA ASN A 135 -12.37 4.73 -8.19
C ASN A 135 -12.57 5.43 -6.84
N LEU A 136 -11.83 6.52 -6.58
CA LEU A 136 -12.02 7.33 -5.38
C LEU A 136 -13.41 8.00 -5.33
N THR A 137 -13.91 8.49 -6.47
CA THR A 137 -15.29 8.99 -6.57
C THR A 137 -16.32 7.90 -6.25
N ALA A 138 -16.08 6.65 -6.65
CA ALA A 138 -17.00 5.55 -6.33
C ALA A 138 -17.14 5.30 -4.82
N PHE A 139 -16.11 5.58 -4.00
CA PHE A 139 -16.23 5.53 -2.55
C PHE A 139 -17.13 6.65 -2.00
N LYS A 140 -17.10 7.84 -2.61
CA LYS A 140 -18.00 8.94 -2.25
C LYS A 140 -19.46 8.55 -2.52
N ASP A 141 -19.73 7.98 -3.69
CA ASP A 141 -21.06 7.50 -4.05
C ASP A 141 -21.53 6.40 -3.08
N LEU A 142 -20.62 5.49 -2.71
CA LEU A 142 -20.89 4.44 -1.74
C LEU A 142 -21.21 5.01 -0.34
N ALA A 143 -20.48 6.03 0.12
CA ALA A 143 -20.74 6.68 1.39
C ALA A 143 -22.10 7.39 1.38
N ALA A 144 -22.41 8.13 0.32
CA ALA A 144 -23.70 8.80 0.13
C ALA A 144 -24.88 7.82 0.14
N LEU A 145 -24.77 6.68 -0.57
CA LEU A 145 -25.77 5.61 -0.59
C LEU A 145 -26.07 5.07 0.83
N ASN A 146 -25.06 5.07 1.70
CA ASN A 146 -25.17 4.55 3.06
C ASN A 146 -25.45 5.62 4.12
N GLN A 147 -25.58 6.90 3.72
CA GLN A 147 -25.68 8.03 4.65
C GLN A 147 -24.50 8.05 5.64
N ALA A 148 -23.33 7.67 5.15
CA ALA A 148 -22.08 7.66 5.90
C ALA A 148 -21.19 8.82 5.48
N ASN A 149 -20.37 9.31 6.40
CA ASN A 149 -19.26 10.19 6.07
C ASN A 149 -18.12 9.38 5.41
N LEU A 150 -17.31 10.03 4.58
CA LEU A 150 -16.13 9.43 3.94
C LEU A 150 -14.89 10.20 4.35
N LEU A 151 -13.90 9.49 4.89
CA LEU A 151 -12.56 10.02 5.14
C LEU A 151 -11.54 9.23 4.31
N VAL A 152 -10.76 9.94 3.48
CA VAL A 152 -9.61 9.35 2.80
C VAL A 152 -8.32 9.72 3.57
N VAL A 153 -7.56 8.73 4.02
CA VAL A 153 -6.30 8.94 4.75
C VAL A 153 -5.15 8.67 3.79
N LEU A 154 -4.40 9.70 3.41
CA LEU A 154 -3.23 9.57 2.55
C LEU A 154 -2.04 9.08 3.38
N ILE A 155 -1.59 7.86 3.09
CA ILE A 155 -0.51 7.20 3.83
C ILE A 155 0.81 7.39 3.08
N PRO A 156 1.77 8.13 3.65
CA PRO A 156 3.06 8.32 3.01
C PRO A 156 3.90 7.04 3.04
N THR A 157 4.93 6.98 2.20
CA THR A 157 5.98 5.95 2.28
C THR A 157 7.02 6.31 3.33
N ASN A 158 7.84 5.32 3.70
CA ASN A 158 9.02 5.56 4.53
C ASN A 158 10.01 6.55 3.86
N THR A 159 10.16 6.55 2.54
CA THR A 159 11.03 7.47 1.81
C THR A 159 10.48 8.89 1.74
N GLN A 160 9.15 9.07 1.69
CA GLN A 160 8.53 10.38 1.80
C GLN A 160 8.74 10.98 3.20
N VAL A 161 8.65 10.16 4.25
CA VAL A 161 8.87 10.60 5.65
C VAL A 161 10.35 10.78 5.97
N TYR A 162 11.22 9.90 5.47
CA TYR A 162 12.68 9.91 5.68
C TYR A 162 13.44 10.01 4.36
N PRO A 163 13.58 11.22 3.78
CA PRO A 163 14.23 11.41 2.48
C PRO A 163 15.71 11.00 2.43
N PHE A 164 16.37 10.84 3.58
CA PHE A 164 17.77 10.39 3.63
C PHE A 164 17.96 8.90 3.35
N LEU A 165 16.88 8.10 3.25
CA LEU A 165 16.98 6.65 3.01
C LEU A 165 17.36 6.30 1.58
N VAL A 166 17.02 7.17 0.61
CA VAL A 166 17.27 6.94 -0.80
C VAL A 166 17.64 8.26 -1.46
N GLU A 167 18.56 8.23 -2.42
CA GLU A 167 18.85 9.40 -3.23
C GLU A 167 17.74 9.59 -4.28
N HIS A 168 17.04 10.72 -4.24
CA HIS A 168 15.87 10.98 -5.06
C HIS A 168 16.15 12.00 -6.18
N GLN A 169 17.23 11.80 -6.96
CA GLN A 169 17.63 12.75 -8.00
C GLN A 169 16.48 13.05 -8.97
N GLY A 170 15.96 14.28 -8.89
CA GLY A 170 14.93 14.80 -9.79
C GLY A 170 13.50 14.25 -9.59
N ILE A 171 13.24 13.48 -8.53
CA ILE A 171 11.90 12.94 -8.23
C ILE A 171 11.21 13.80 -7.19
N ASP A 172 10.04 14.34 -7.53
CA ASP A 172 9.15 14.99 -6.56
C ASP A 172 8.34 13.94 -5.79
N LEU A 173 8.79 13.65 -4.57
CA LEU A 173 8.14 12.69 -3.69
C LEU A 173 6.79 13.17 -3.14
N GLU A 174 6.50 14.47 -3.16
CA GLU A 174 5.26 15.02 -2.60
C GLU A 174 4.16 15.16 -3.65
N ARG A 175 4.53 15.14 -4.94
CA ARG A 175 3.61 15.23 -6.08
C ARG A 175 2.36 14.36 -5.96
N PRO A 176 2.43 13.07 -5.57
CA PRO A 176 1.24 12.22 -5.48
C PRO A 176 0.23 12.75 -4.45
N ASN A 177 0.70 13.14 -3.27
CA ASN A 177 -0.12 13.74 -2.22
C ASN A 177 -0.75 15.04 -2.71
N GLN A 178 -0.03 15.84 -3.51
CA GLN A 178 -0.55 17.08 -4.07
C GLN A 178 -1.64 16.84 -5.14
N ILE A 179 -1.47 15.86 -6.03
CA ILE A 179 -2.51 15.47 -7.00
C ILE A 179 -3.77 15.03 -6.26
N LEU A 180 -3.61 14.09 -5.33
CA LEU A 180 -4.72 13.51 -4.57
C LEU A 180 -5.41 14.56 -3.70
N GLY A 181 -4.64 15.36 -2.96
CA GLY A 181 -5.18 16.43 -2.12
C GLY A 181 -5.97 17.46 -2.93
N ARG A 182 -5.46 17.89 -4.11
CA ARG A 182 -6.19 18.78 -5.02
C ARG A 182 -7.50 18.13 -5.51
N PHE A 183 -7.44 16.88 -5.92
CA PHE A 183 -8.63 16.15 -6.39
C PHE A 183 -9.67 15.97 -5.28
N LEU A 184 -9.27 15.45 -4.11
CA LEU A 184 -10.17 15.20 -2.97
C LEU A 184 -10.83 16.51 -2.52
N LYS A 185 -10.07 17.59 -2.43
CA LYS A 185 -10.59 18.93 -2.14
C LYS A 185 -11.60 19.41 -3.20
N ALA A 186 -11.27 19.27 -4.49
CA ALA A 186 -12.16 19.67 -5.58
C ALA A 186 -13.46 18.84 -5.61
N GLN A 187 -13.39 17.57 -5.19
CA GLN A 187 -14.56 16.69 -5.08
C GLN A 187 -15.33 16.87 -3.76
N GLY A 188 -14.87 17.71 -2.82
CA GLY A 188 -15.48 17.85 -1.50
C GLY A 188 -15.48 16.53 -0.72
N ILE A 189 -14.39 15.77 -0.81
CA ILE A 189 -14.16 14.56 -0.02
C ILE A 189 -13.25 14.93 1.15
N ASP A 190 -13.65 14.62 2.38
CA ASP A 190 -12.78 14.82 3.56
C ASP A 190 -11.55 13.92 3.47
N TYR A 191 -10.39 14.49 3.76
CA TYR A 191 -9.14 13.76 3.71
C TYR A 191 -8.13 14.22 4.77
N LEU A 192 -7.26 13.29 5.17
CA LEU A 192 -6.15 13.52 6.08
C LEU A 192 -4.84 13.17 5.38
N ASP A 193 -4.00 14.17 5.11
CA ASP A 193 -2.64 13.94 4.63
C ASP A 193 -1.71 13.68 5.81
N LEU A 194 -1.28 12.42 5.98
CA LEU A 194 -0.39 12.04 7.07
C LEU A 194 1.06 12.47 6.84
N LEU A 195 1.49 12.81 5.61
CA LEU A 195 2.87 13.16 5.33
C LEU A 195 3.42 14.31 6.20
N PRO A 196 2.82 15.52 6.22
CA PRO A 196 3.33 16.61 7.05
C PRO A 196 3.22 16.31 8.55
N LEU A 197 2.20 15.55 8.96
CA LEU A 197 1.99 15.18 10.35
C LEU A 197 3.06 14.19 10.83
N MET A 198 3.33 13.13 10.06
CA MET A 198 4.36 12.15 10.40
C MET A 198 5.76 12.78 10.41
N LYS A 199 6.07 13.68 9.46
CA LYS A 199 7.34 14.44 9.45
C LYS A 199 7.56 15.25 10.73
N THR A 200 6.48 15.72 11.38
CA THR A 200 6.55 16.47 12.64
C THR A 200 7.07 15.63 13.81
N TYR A 201 6.87 14.30 13.78
CA TYR A 201 7.24 13.36 14.84
C TYR A 201 8.41 12.43 14.47
N ALA A 202 8.90 12.54 13.24
CA ALA A 202 9.99 11.72 12.73
C ALA A 202 11.36 12.31 13.11
N ASP A 203 12.32 11.45 13.48
CA ASP A 203 13.72 11.86 13.59
C ASP A 203 14.33 11.96 12.19
N LEU A 204 14.38 13.17 11.64
CA LEU A 204 14.88 13.46 10.30
C LEU A 204 16.42 13.53 10.21
N THR A 205 17.14 13.24 11.29
CA THR A 205 18.62 13.24 11.29
C THR A 205 19.17 12.21 10.30
N PRO A 206 19.95 12.60 9.28
CA PRO A 206 20.45 11.66 8.27
C PRO A 206 21.25 10.51 8.87
N ARG A 207 20.92 9.28 8.46
CA ARG A 207 21.57 8.04 8.92
C ARG A 207 21.39 6.91 7.90
N PRO A 208 22.26 5.89 7.87
CA PRO A 208 22.19 4.84 6.84
C PRO A 208 20.97 3.91 6.95
N SER A 209 20.26 3.91 8.09
CA SER A 209 19.10 3.05 8.29
C SER A 209 18.22 3.54 9.45
N LEU A 210 16.94 3.16 9.43
CA LEU A 210 16.01 3.42 10.53
C LEU A 210 16.27 2.54 11.75
N ASN A 211 15.89 3.06 12.93
CA ASN A 211 15.82 2.34 14.18
C ASN A 211 14.34 2.14 14.57
N PRO A 212 13.79 0.91 14.54
CA PRO A 212 12.36 0.69 14.75
C PRO A 212 11.83 1.07 16.14
N ASP A 213 12.71 1.20 17.15
CA ASP A 213 12.31 1.64 18.49
C ASP A 213 12.10 3.16 18.57
N ARG A 214 12.69 3.91 17.63
CA ARG A 214 12.67 5.38 17.58
C ARG A 214 11.90 5.92 16.39
N ASP A 215 11.89 5.17 15.29
CA ASP A 215 11.34 5.57 14.00
C ASP A 215 9.94 5.04 13.75
N LEU A 216 9.24 5.71 12.84
CA LEU A 216 7.85 5.43 12.50
C LEU A 216 7.70 4.25 11.51
N TYR A 217 8.80 3.71 11.00
CA TYR A 217 8.82 2.60 10.06
C TYR A 217 9.86 1.56 10.47
N TRP A 218 9.65 0.31 10.04
CA TRP A 218 10.63 -0.75 10.22
C TRP A 218 11.88 -0.52 9.37
N ARG A 219 13.03 -1.03 9.84
CA ARG A 219 14.32 -0.83 9.17
C ARG A 219 14.40 -1.40 7.75
N TYR A 220 13.79 -2.57 7.54
CA TYR A 220 13.90 -3.34 6.29
C TYR A 220 12.52 -3.66 5.69
N ASN A 221 11.51 -2.91 6.09
CA ASN A 221 10.13 -3.16 5.71
C ASN A 221 9.43 -1.79 5.55
N SER A 222 8.68 -1.62 4.46
CA SER A 222 7.98 -0.38 4.12
C SER A 222 6.77 -0.08 5.02
N HIS A 223 6.37 -1.01 5.88
CA HIS A 223 5.28 -0.83 6.85
C HIS A 223 5.72 0.00 8.06
N TRP A 224 4.74 0.59 8.74
CA TRP A 224 4.92 1.29 9.99
C TRP A 224 5.49 0.37 11.08
N SER A 225 6.35 0.92 11.93
CA SER A 225 6.70 0.29 13.20
C SER A 225 5.52 0.35 14.17
N ILE A 226 5.59 -0.36 15.30
CA ILE A 226 4.59 -0.22 16.39
C ILE A 226 4.44 1.25 16.80
N ARG A 227 5.55 1.98 16.83
CA ARG A 227 5.58 3.42 17.06
C ARG A 227 4.80 4.16 15.95
N GLY A 228 5.10 3.90 14.68
CA GLY A 228 4.32 4.50 13.57
C GLY A 228 2.81 4.23 13.64
N GLU A 229 2.42 2.99 13.91
CA GLU A 229 1.00 2.59 14.02
C GLU A 229 0.28 3.34 15.15
N HIS A 230 0.90 3.45 16.33
CA HIS A 230 0.33 4.18 17.46
C HIS A 230 0.17 5.68 17.14
N LEU A 231 1.17 6.31 16.53
CA LEU A 231 1.09 7.71 16.13
C LEU A 231 -0.06 7.94 15.15
N VAL A 232 -0.13 7.14 14.09
CA VAL A 232 -1.18 7.30 13.07
C VAL A 232 -2.56 7.06 13.67
N GLY A 233 -2.72 6.07 14.56
CA GLY A 233 -3.96 5.84 15.28
C GLY A 233 -4.43 7.07 16.07
N LEU A 234 -3.50 7.78 16.75
CA LEU A 234 -3.80 9.03 17.44
C LEU A 234 -4.17 10.15 16.47
N LEU A 235 -3.40 10.35 15.40
CA LEU A 235 -3.63 11.42 14.41
C LEU A 235 -4.97 11.26 13.68
N VAL A 236 -5.30 10.05 13.23
CA VAL A 236 -6.58 9.75 12.56
C VAL A 236 -7.74 9.93 13.53
N SER A 237 -7.62 9.41 14.77
CA SER A 237 -8.66 9.56 15.79
C SER A 237 -8.91 11.02 16.15
N ARG A 238 -7.83 11.81 16.29
CA ARG A 238 -7.90 13.25 16.51
C ARG A 238 -8.69 13.94 15.40
N HIS A 239 -8.32 13.68 14.14
CA HIS A 239 -8.99 14.29 12.98
C HIS A 239 -10.48 13.95 12.93
N ILE A 240 -10.85 12.69 13.18
CA ILE A 240 -12.25 12.25 13.24
C ILE A 240 -13.05 13.04 14.28
N LEU A 241 -12.48 13.27 15.47
CA LEU A 241 -13.14 13.99 16.56
C LEU A 241 -13.21 15.50 16.31
N GLU A 242 -12.13 16.13 15.85
CA GLU A 242 -12.08 17.57 15.55
C GLU A 242 -13.07 17.95 14.45
N HIS A 243 -13.20 17.12 13.42
CA HIS A 243 -14.10 17.34 12.29
C HIS A 243 -15.49 16.74 12.48
N ARG A 244 -15.76 16.10 13.64
CA ARG A 244 -17.04 15.47 13.99
C ARG A 244 -17.54 14.51 12.89
N LEU A 245 -16.63 13.72 12.32
CA LEU A 245 -16.96 12.77 11.24
C LEU A 245 -17.83 11.60 11.72
N VAL A 246 -17.90 11.38 13.03
CA VAL A 246 -18.86 10.47 13.66
C VAL A 246 -19.13 10.96 15.08
N GLU A 247 -20.36 10.76 15.55
CA GLU A 247 -20.72 11.06 16.94
C GLU A 247 -20.07 10.04 17.88
N VAL A 248 -19.17 10.52 18.74
CA VAL A 248 -18.48 9.70 19.73
C VAL A 248 -18.86 10.17 21.13
N PRO A 249 -19.38 9.28 22.00
CA PRO A 249 -19.63 9.62 23.39
C PRO A 249 -18.36 10.14 24.07
N GLU A 250 -18.50 11.27 24.78
CA GLU A 250 -17.39 11.97 25.45
C GLU A 250 -16.27 12.40 24.49
N GLY A 251 -16.61 12.76 23.25
CA GLY A 251 -15.66 13.13 22.20
C GLY A 251 -14.65 14.20 22.63
N ALA A 252 -15.07 15.22 23.39
CA ALA A 252 -14.17 16.26 23.89
C ALA A 252 -13.14 15.72 24.91
N THR A 253 -13.56 14.86 25.83
CA THR A 253 -12.66 14.20 26.79
C THR A 253 -11.66 13.30 26.06
N ARG A 254 -12.13 12.51 25.09
CA ARG A 254 -11.27 11.64 24.27
C ARG A 254 -10.26 12.44 23.44
N LEU A 255 -10.69 13.56 22.85
CA LEU A 255 -9.81 14.46 22.10
C LEU A 255 -8.70 15.00 22.99
N LYS A 256 -9.05 15.49 24.19
CA LYS A 256 -8.07 15.95 25.18
C LYS A 256 -7.06 14.86 25.55
N THR A 257 -7.50 13.63 25.81
CA THR A 257 -6.60 12.50 26.08
C THR A 257 -5.67 12.18 24.90
N ILE A 258 -6.15 12.32 23.67
CA ILE A 258 -5.32 12.14 22.47
C ILE A 258 -4.27 13.25 22.36
N GLU A 259 -4.64 14.50 22.63
CA GLU A 259 -3.72 15.65 22.62
C GLU A 259 -2.63 15.53 23.69
N GLU A 260 -2.99 15.09 24.90
CA GLU A 260 -2.04 14.78 25.98
C GLU A 260 -1.04 13.71 25.53
N LYS A 261 -1.55 12.59 24.98
CA LYS A 261 -0.68 11.53 24.44
C LYS A 261 0.23 12.07 23.34
N LEU A 262 -0.28 12.82 22.37
CA LEU A 262 0.52 13.37 21.27
C LEU A 262 1.58 14.38 21.74
N THR A 263 1.44 14.94 22.94
CA THR A 263 2.46 15.81 23.54
C THR A 263 3.64 14.98 24.04
N ASP A 264 3.39 13.81 24.63
CA ASP A 264 4.43 12.86 25.11
C ASP A 264 5.25 12.22 23.97
N TRP A 265 4.84 12.43 22.71
CA TRP A 265 5.53 11.90 21.53
C TRP A 265 6.72 12.74 21.06
N ARG A 266 6.74 14.02 21.45
CA ARG A 266 7.76 15.01 21.06
C ARG A 266 8.95 14.95 22.02
#